data_AF-A0A969EKT9-F1
#
_entry.id   AF-A0A969EKT9-F1
#
_cell.length_a   1.000
_cell.length_b   1.000
_cell.length_c   1.000
_cell.angle_alpha   90.00
_cell.angle_beta   90.00
_cell.angle_gamma   90.00
#
_symmetry.space_group_name_H-M   'P 1'
#
loop_
_entity.id
_entity.type
_entity.pdbx_description
1 polymer ?
#
loop_
_entity_poly.entity_id
_entity_poly.type
_entity_poly.pdbx_seq_one_letter_code
_entity_poly.pdbx_strand_id
1 'polypeptide(L)'
;MFTTALEPDEILTEIEFPAMPEGAGWGFVEFSRRLGDYALAGVAAVVTVDQNGICSSAKIVYLNMGDKAIDSQQAALTLVGQTSSEEAFLAASEAAQIDLDPIGSVHASPAYQRHLSKVLTKRVLRKAFERAGERKREGVKERRSVPITNSSVQRANRLPAPDSRSPISISINGNSYEKTVEPRLLLSDFLRHEINLTGTHVGCEHGVCGACTVLVDGQPVRSCLTFAVQAHGHEITTVEGLAPNQDTLHPLQQGFWEKHGLQCGFCTPGILLTLVPFLEENPKPTEDEIRHALSGNLCRCTGYQHIVEAVQHAAELIYNA
;
A
#
# COMPACT_ATOMS: atom_id res chain seq x y z
N MET A 1 -14.48 5.23 -13.06
CA MET A 1 -14.53 6.11 -11.88
C MET A 1 -15.11 5.31 -10.73
N PHE A 2 -14.36 5.10 -9.65
CA PHE A 2 -14.92 4.52 -8.44
C PHE A 2 -15.82 5.58 -7.78
N THR A 3 -17.05 5.24 -7.44
CA THR A 3 -17.94 6.11 -6.66
C THR A 3 -17.81 5.74 -5.20
N THR A 4 -17.50 6.73 -4.36
CA THR A 4 -17.62 6.59 -2.91
C THR A 4 -19.04 6.99 -2.51
N ALA A 5 -19.56 6.39 -1.44
CA ALA A 5 -20.81 6.83 -0.81
C ALA A 5 -20.60 8.07 0.08
N LEU A 6 -19.35 8.52 0.24
CA LEU A 6 -18.98 9.70 1.01
C LEU A 6 -19.16 10.97 0.17
N GLU A 7 -19.87 11.95 0.71
CA GLU A 7 -19.91 13.32 0.18
C GLU A 7 -18.55 14.03 0.37
N PRO A 8 -18.26 15.15 -0.34
CA PRO A 8 -16.94 15.80 -0.33
C PRO A 8 -16.35 16.16 1.05
N ASP A 9 -17.20 16.36 2.06
CA ASP A 9 -16.80 16.73 3.43
C ASP A 9 -17.00 15.60 4.46
N GLU A 10 -17.33 14.38 4.02
CA GLU A 10 -17.53 13.24 4.92
C GLU A 10 -16.23 12.50 5.19
N ILE A 11 -15.96 12.22 6.47
CA ILE A 11 -14.86 11.37 6.91
C ILE A 11 -15.38 10.03 7.42
N LEU A 12 -14.74 8.93 7.00
CA LEU A 12 -15.02 7.60 7.53
C LEU A 12 -14.51 7.51 8.96
N THR A 13 -15.43 7.51 9.94
CA THR A 13 -15.09 7.45 11.37
C THR A 13 -15.13 6.04 11.93
N GLU A 14 -15.92 5.15 11.33
CA GLU A 14 -16.07 3.75 11.76
C GLU A 14 -16.42 2.83 10.58
N ILE A 15 -15.98 1.58 10.66
CA ILE A 15 -16.43 0.49 9.80
C ILE A 15 -16.96 -0.62 10.71
N GLU A 16 -18.27 -0.89 10.62
CA GLU A 16 -18.88 -2.04 11.28
C GLU A 16 -18.99 -3.23 10.32
N PHE A 17 -18.43 -4.38 10.73
CA PHE A 17 -18.61 -5.63 10.01
C PHE A 17 -19.69 -6.47 10.72
N PRO A 18 -20.69 -6.98 9.98
CA PRO A 18 -21.69 -7.87 10.56
C PRO A 18 -21.03 -9.13 11.11
N ALA A 19 -21.61 -9.67 12.18
CA ALA A 19 -21.18 -10.98 12.67
C ALA A 19 -21.37 -12.03 11.57
N MET A 20 -20.37 -12.91 11.44
CA MET A 20 -20.43 -14.03 10.52
C MET A 20 -21.64 -14.94 10.86
N PRO A 21 -22.38 -15.43 9.84
CA PRO A 21 -23.52 -16.33 10.06
C PRO A 21 -23.15 -17.58 10.86
N GLU A 22 -24.15 -18.21 11.47
CA GLU A 22 -23.96 -19.54 12.06
C GLU A 22 -23.53 -20.55 10.99
N GLY A 23 -22.61 -21.45 11.35
CA GLY A 23 -22.00 -22.38 10.39
C GLY A 23 -21.05 -21.72 9.39
N ALA A 24 -20.74 -20.43 9.52
CA ALA A 24 -19.74 -19.78 8.68
C ALA A 24 -18.32 -19.98 9.21
N GLY A 25 -17.39 -20.29 8.32
CA GLY A 25 -15.97 -20.42 8.58
C GLY A 25 -15.15 -19.68 7.53
N TRP A 26 -13.91 -19.39 7.86
CA TRP A 26 -13.05 -18.56 7.01
C TRP A 26 -11.60 -19.01 7.08
N GLY A 27 -10.85 -18.69 6.04
CA GLY A 27 -9.41 -18.87 6.00
C GLY A 27 -8.74 -17.74 5.23
N PHE A 28 -7.50 -17.48 5.60
CA PHE A 28 -6.55 -16.72 4.80
C PHE A 28 -5.22 -17.48 4.78
N VAL A 29 -4.65 -17.64 3.59
CA VAL A 29 -3.32 -18.22 3.42
C VAL A 29 -2.60 -17.42 2.35
N GLU A 30 -1.38 -17.03 2.66
CA GLU A 30 -0.48 -16.40 1.72
C GLU A 30 0.83 -17.18 1.61
N PHE A 31 1.50 -16.98 0.49
CA PHE A 31 2.88 -17.41 0.29
C PHE A 31 3.74 -16.18 0.04
N SER A 32 4.60 -15.85 1.00
CA SER A 32 5.54 -14.73 0.93
C SER A 32 6.99 -15.19 0.84
N ARG A 33 7.84 -14.37 0.21
CA ARG A 33 9.29 -14.57 0.22
C ARG A 33 9.86 -14.05 1.54
N ARG A 34 10.54 -14.92 2.31
CA ARG A 34 11.06 -14.58 3.66
C ARG A 34 12.03 -13.40 3.70
N LEU A 35 12.77 -13.14 2.62
CA LEU A 35 13.54 -11.91 2.47
C LEU A 35 12.65 -10.83 1.83
N GLY A 36 12.23 -9.85 2.64
CA GLY A 36 11.47 -8.66 2.23
C GLY A 36 9.93 -8.77 2.30
N ASP A 37 9.42 -9.92 2.74
CA ASP A 37 8.00 -10.21 3.03
C ASP A 37 7.04 -10.09 1.84
N TYR A 38 7.53 -10.35 0.61
CA TYR A 38 6.76 -10.15 -0.63
C TYR A 38 5.72 -11.26 -0.80
N ALA A 39 4.45 -10.97 -0.50
CA ALA A 39 3.33 -11.86 -0.82
C ALA A 39 3.29 -12.11 -2.33
N LEU A 40 3.65 -13.33 -2.75
CA LEU A 40 3.62 -13.75 -4.16
C LEU A 40 2.22 -14.18 -4.59
N ALA A 41 1.44 -14.64 -3.62
CA ALA A 41 0.11 -15.19 -3.80
C ALA A 41 -0.63 -15.17 -2.46
N GLY A 42 -1.89 -14.76 -2.46
CA GLY A 42 -2.78 -14.89 -1.30
C GLY A 42 -4.14 -15.43 -1.71
N VAL A 43 -4.77 -16.20 -0.84
CA VAL A 43 -6.15 -16.66 -1.01
C VAL A 43 -6.89 -16.48 0.30
N ALA A 44 -8.02 -15.78 0.25
CA ALA A 44 -9.00 -15.69 1.33
C ALA A 44 -10.23 -16.49 0.92
N ALA A 45 -10.84 -17.21 1.85
CA ALA A 45 -12.10 -17.89 1.63
C ALA A 45 -13.03 -17.74 2.82
N VAL A 46 -14.32 -17.61 2.53
CA VAL A 46 -15.41 -17.71 3.49
C VAL A 46 -16.38 -18.77 2.97
N VAL A 47 -16.77 -19.70 3.82
CA VAL A 47 -17.77 -20.73 3.50
C VAL A 47 -18.81 -20.77 4.61
N THR A 48 -20.06 -21.02 4.25
CA THR A 48 -21.15 -21.27 5.21
C THR A 48 -21.67 -22.67 4.97
N VAL A 49 -21.80 -23.46 6.02
CA VAL A 49 -22.31 -24.83 5.94
C VAL A 49 -23.59 -25.00 6.74
N ASP A 50 -24.47 -25.87 6.24
CA ASP A 50 -25.68 -26.26 6.95
C ASP A 50 -25.38 -27.23 8.11
N GLN A 51 -26.43 -27.72 8.78
CA GLN A 51 -26.33 -28.69 9.88
C GLN A 51 -25.64 -30.01 9.49
N ASN A 52 -25.70 -30.42 8.22
CA ASN A 52 -25.06 -31.63 7.70
C ASN A 52 -23.62 -31.39 7.22
N GLY A 53 -23.14 -30.14 7.25
CA GLY A 53 -21.81 -29.79 6.75
C GLY A 53 -21.77 -29.55 5.24
N ILE A 54 -22.93 -29.41 4.60
CA ILE A 54 -23.07 -29.08 3.19
C ILE A 54 -22.93 -27.56 3.02
N CYS A 55 -22.06 -27.13 2.12
CA CYS A 55 -21.81 -25.72 1.86
C CYS A 55 -23.03 -25.06 1.18
N SER A 56 -23.61 -24.07 1.84
CA SER A 56 -24.74 -23.27 1.33
C SER A 56 -24.29 -22.01 0.58
N SER A 57 -23.14 -21.46 0.95
CA SER A 57 -22.54 -20.30 0.27
C SER A 57 -21.02 -20.30 0.42
N ALA A 58 -20.31 -19.84 -0.60
CA ALA A 58 -18.87 -19.65 -0.55
C ALA A 58 -18.47 -18.32 -1.21
N LYS A 59 -17.36 -17.76 -0.76
CA LYS A 59 -16.66 -16.64 -1.38
C LYS A 59 -15.17 -16.90 -1.36
N ILE A 60 -14.47 -16.74 -2.48
CA ILE A 60 -13.04 -17.02 -2.58
C ILE A 60 -12.38 -15.87 -3.34
N VAL A 61 -11.45 -15.19 -2.66
CA VAL A 61 -10.74 -14.04 -3.20
C VAL A 61 -9.26 -14.34 -3.32
N TYR A 62 -8.68 -14.04 -4.48
CA TYR A 62 -7.27 -14.21 -4.79
C TYR A 62 -6.55 -12.87 -4.80
N LEU A 63 -5.38 -12.83 -4.17
CA LEU A 63 -4.51 -11.66 -4.06
C LEU A 63 -3.22 -11.92 -4.83
N ASN A 64 -2.73 -10.88 -5.53
CA ASN A 64 -1.54 -10.95 -6.38
C ASN A 64 -1.62 -12.07 -7.44
N MET A 65 -2.79 -12.21 -8.07
CA MET A 65 -3.10 -13.19 -9.13
C MET A 65 -3.79 -12.52 -10.34
N GLY A 66 -3.63 -11.21 -10.43
CA GLY A 66 -4.22 -10.30 -11.40
C GLY A 66 -3.76 -8.87 -11.10
N ASP A 67 -4.24 -7.92 -11.89
CA ASP A 67 -4.06 -6.48 -11.70
C ASP A 67 -4.73 -5.97 -10.40
N LYS A 68 -5.74 -6.70 -9.92
CA LYS A 68 -6.47 -6.45 -8.68
C LYS A 68 -6.79 -7.74 -7.92
N ALA A 69 -7.42 -7.61 -6.75
CA ALA A 69 -7.99 -8.76 -6.05
C ALA A 69 -9.13 -9.38 -6.88
N ILE A 70 -9.10 -10.69 -7.09
CA ILE A 70 -10.07 -11.40 -7.93
C ILE A 70 -11.01 -12.20 -7.04
N ASP A 71 -12.30 -11.89 -7.10
CA ASP A 71 -13.38 -12.68 -6.49
C ASP A 71 -13.80 -13.79 -7.47
N SER A 72 -13.38 -15.03 -7.22
CA SER A 72 -13.61 -16.15 -8.13
C SER A 72 -15.01 -16.74 -7.94
N GLN A 73 -15.90 -16.38 -8.86
CA GLN A 73 -17.27 -16.91 -8.90
C GLN A 73 -17.27 -18.41 -9.25
N GLN A 74 -16.38 -18.85 -10.13
CA GLN A 74 -16.34 -20.25 -10.57
C GLN A 74 -15.93 -21.20 -9.43
N ALA A 75 -14.94 -20.80 -8.65
CA ALA A 75 -14.49 -21.56 -7.49
C ALA A 75 -15.58 -21.61 -6.40
N ALA A 76 -16.27 -20.49 -6.15
CA ALA A 76 -17.36 -20.42 -5.18
C ALA A 76 -18.55 -21.32 -5.56
N LEU A 77 -19.01 -21.26 -6.82
CA LEU A 77 -20.13 -22.06 -7.32
C LEU A 77 -19.87 -23.56 -7.21
N THR A 78 -18.62 -23.99 -7.43
CA THR A 78 -18.23 -25.41 -7.35
C THR A 78 -18.38 -25.99 -5.95
N LEU A 79 -18.36 -25.16 -4.91
CA LEU A 79 -18.48 -25.61 -3.52
C LEU A 79 -19.92 -25.71 -3.03
N VAL A 80 -20.86 -24.99 -3.64
CA VAL A 80 -22.26 -25.02 -3.19
C VAL A 80 -22.83 -26.42 -3.37
N GLY A 81 -23.42 -26.97 -2.32
CA GLY A 81 -23.92 -28.35 -2.28
C GLY A 81 -22.86 -29.42 -1.98
N GLN A 82 -21.59 -29.05 -1.80
CA GLN A 82 -20.51 -29.97 -1.45
C GLN A 82 -20.23 -30.01 0.05
N THR A 83 -19.73 -31.14 0.54
CA THR A 83 -19.11 -31.27 1.87
C THR A 83 -17.60 -31.02 1.80
N SER A 84 -16.95 -30.91 2.96
CA SER A 84 -15.48 -30.83 3.03
C SER A 84 -14.82 -32.11 2.50
N SER A 85 -14.32 -32.07 1.26
CA SER A 85 -13.54 -33.17 0.66
C SER A 85 -12.40 -32.66 -0.22
N GLU A 86 -11.39 -33.51 -0.42
CA GLU A 86 -10.26 -33.18 -1.30
C GLU A 86 -10.71 -33.05 -2.76
N GLU A 87 -11.71 -33.82 -3.19
CA GLU A 87 -12.29 -33.73 -4.53
C GLU A 87 -12.95 -32.36 -4.75
N ALA A 88 -13.75 -31.89 -3.79
CA ALA A 88 -14.41 -30.58 -3.86
C ALA A 88 -13.38 -29.44 -3.88
N PHE A 89 -12.32 -29.54 -3.07
CA PHE A 89 -11.26 -28.54 -3.03
C PHE A 89 -10.41 -28.52 -4.31
N LEU A 90 -10.15 -29.69 -4.90
CA LEU A 90 -9.49 -29.78 -6.19
C LEU A 90 -10.35 -29.15 -7.29
N ALA A 91 -11.63 -29.52 -7.38
CA ALA A 91 -12.54 -28.97 -8.38
C ALA A 91 -12.65 -27.44 -8.29
N ALA A 92 -12.82 -26.89 -7.08
CA ALA A 92 -12.84 -25.44 -6.86
C ALA A 92 -11.53 -24.77 -7.29
N SER A 93 -10.37 -25.41 -7.03
CA SER A 93 -9.06 -24.89 -7.42
C SER A 93 -8.80 -24.89 -8.93
N GLU A 94 -9.42 -25.81 -9.66
CA GLU A 94 -9.38 -25.87 -11.12
C GLU A 94 -10.34 -24.87 -11.74
N ALA A 95 -11.57 -24.79 -11.22
CA ALA A 95 -12.56 -23.81 -11.65
C ALA A 95 -12.06 -22.37 -11.49
N ALA A 96 -11.32 -22.08 -10.41
CA ALA A 96 -10.70 -20.77 -10.19
C ALA A 96 -9.83 -20.31 -11.37
N GLN A 97 -9.20 -21.22 -12.12
CA GLN A 97 -8.27 -20.85 -13.19
C GLN A 97 -8.95 -20.11 -14.34
N ILE A 98 -10.27 -20.22 -14.47
CA ILE A 98 -11.10 -19.51 -15.45
C ILE A 98 -11.14 -18.02 -15.12
N ASP A 99 -11.22 -17.67 -13.82
CA ASP A 99 -11.33 -16.28 -13.36
C ASP A 99 -9.96 -15.60 -13.22
N LEU A 100 -8.89 -16.38 -13.05
CA LEU A 100 -7.56 -15.85 -12.78
C LEU A 100 -6.80 -15.46 -14.06
N ASP A 101 -6.23 -14.26 -14.03
CA ASP A 101 -5.35 -13.72 -15.06
C ASP A 101 -4.03 -13.16 -14.49
N PRO A 102 -3.13 -14.04 -14.01
CA PRO A 102 -1.89 -13.59 -13.39
C PRO A 102 -0.95 -12.98 -14.43
N ILE A 103 -0.63 -11.70 -14.23
CA ILE A 103 0.33 -10.93 -15.04
C ILE A 103 1.80 -11.28 -14.74
N GLY A 104 2.06 -11.92 -13.59
CA GLY A 104 3.43 -12.19 -13.11
C GLY A 104 4.09 -10.97 -12.48
N SER A 105 5.29 -11.18 -11.93
CA SER A 105 6.14 -10.12 -11.39
C SER A 105 7.60 -10.56 -11.43
N VAL A 106 8.52 -9.65 -11.08
CA VAL A 106 9.95 -9.95 -10.92
C VAL A 106 10.24 -11.08 -9.93
N HIS A 107 9.27 -11.45 -9.09
CA HIS A 107 9.41 -12.49 -8.07
C HIS A 107 8.65 -13.79 -8.36
N ALA A 108 7.70 -13.79 -9.31
CA ALA A 108 6.89 -14.96 -9.62
C ALA A 108 6.37 -14.87 -11.06
N SER A 109 6.59 -15.92 -11.85
CA SER A 109 6.02 -16.01 -13.20
C SER A 109 4.50 -16.26 -13.14
N PRO A 110 3.74 -15.91 -14.20
CA PRO A 110 2.32 -16.26 -14.32
C PRO A 110 2.04 -17.74 -14.07
N ALA A 111 2.86 -18.63 -14.64
CA ALA A 111 2.74 -20.07 -14.47
C ALA A 111 2.92 -20.50 -13.01
N TYR A 112 3.87 -19.88 -12.29
CA TYR A 112 4.10 -20.16 -10.88
C TYR A 112 2.95 -19.65 -10.01
N GLN A 113 2.39 -18.48 -10.32
CA GLN A 113 1.19 -17.97 -9.66
C GLN A 113 -0.01 -18.91 -9.89
N ARG A 114 -0.27 -19.38 -11.12
CA ARG A 114 -1.32 -20.40 -11.38
C ARG A 114 -1.10 -21.70 -10.59
N HIS A 115 0.16 -22.11 -10.41
CA HIS A 115 0.45 -23.26 -9.56
C HIS A 115 0.14 -22.98 -8.07
N LEU A 116 0.58 -21.84 -7.55
CA LEU A 116 0.34 -21.44 -6.17
C LEU A 116 -1.16 -21.28 -5.88
N SER A 117 -1.96 -20.73 -6.79
CA SER A 117 -3.41 -20.58 -6.57
C SER A 117 -4.06 -21.93 -6.33
N LYS A 118 -3.70 -22.99 -7.06
CA LYS A 118 -4.23 -24.34 -6.83
C LYS A 118 -3.90 -24.87 -5.43
N VAL A 119 -2.64 -24.71 -5.00
CA VAL A 119 -2.18 -25.18 -3.69
C VAL A 119 -2.83 -24.40 -2.55
N LEU A 120 -2.85 -23.07 -2.66
CA LEU A 120 -3.37 -22.19 -1.61
C LEU A 120 -4.90 -22.30 -1.49
N THR A 121 -5.62 -22.50 -2.60
CA THR A 121 -7.08 -22.74 -2.58
C THR A 121 -7.43 -23.93 -1.69
N LYS A 122 -6.77 -25.07 -1.89
CA LYS A 122 -7.02 -26.26 -1.07
C LYS A 122 -6.71 -26.02 0.41
N ARG A 123 -5.61 -25.31 0.71
CA ARG A 123 -5.21 -24.99 2.09
C ARG A 123 -6.21 -24.06 2.78
N VAL A 124 -6.68 -23.02 2.09
CA VAL A 124 -7.61 -22.06 2.67
C VAL A 124 -9.00 -22.68 2.87
N LEU A 125 -9.45 -23.51 1.93
CA LEU A 125 -10.75 -24.19 2.04
C LEU A 125 -10.77 -25.17 3.20
N ARG A 126 -9.71 -25.97 3.39
CA ARG A 126 -9.60 -26.85 4.55
C ARG A 126 -9.77 -26.09 5.87
N LYS A 127 -9.05 -24.98 6.04
CA LYS A 127 -9.18 -24.10 7.22
C LYS A 127 -10.59 -23.52 7.37
N ALA A 128 -11.20 -23.10 6.26
CA ALA A 128 -12.52 -22.48 6.28
C ALA A 128 -13.61 -23.48 6.70
N PHE A 129 -13.60 -24.69 6.13
CA PHE A 129 -14.54 -25.76 6.48
C PHE A 129 -14.33 -26.29 7.90
N GLU A 130 -13.07 -26.45 8.36
CA GLU A 130 -12.76 -26.83 9.75
C GLU A 130 -13.39 -25.83 10.74
N ARG A 131 -13.17 -24.53 10.54
CA ARG A 131 -13.72 -23.47 11.41
C ARG A 131 -15.24 -23.37 11.35
N ALA A 132 -15.83 -23.61 10.18
CA ALA A 132 -17.28 -23.69 10.02
C ALA A 132 -17.88 -24.81 10.89
N GLY A 133 -17.17 -25.95 10.98
CA GLY A 133 -17.52 -27.07 11.86
C GLY A 133 -17.28 -26.80 13.35
N GLU A 134 -16.20 -26.11 13.72
CA GLU A 134 -15.85 -25.79 15.12
C GLU A 134 -16.83 -24.79 15.75
N ARG A 135 -17.30 -23.78 14.98
CA ARG A 135 -18.29 -22.81 15.46
C ARG A 135 -19.68 -23.41 15.77
N LYS A 136 -19.97 -24.65 15.33
CA LYS A 136 -21.15 -25.39 15.83
C LYS A 136 -21.01 -25.83 17.28
N ARG A 137 -19.79 -25.93 17.83
CA ARG A 137 -19.52 -26.47 19.17
C ARG A 137 -19.38 -25.39 20.24
N GLU A 138 -19.01 -24.17 19.86
CA GLU A 138 -18.96 -23.03 20.75
C GLU A 138 -19.90 -21.95 20.22
N GLY A 139 -21.06 -21.77 20.86
CA GLY A 139 -21.97 -20.66 20.56
C GLY A 139 -21.22 -19.33 20.54
N VAL A 140 -21.74 -18.37 19.77
CA VAL A 140 -21.14 -17.06 19.52
C VAL A 140 -20.73 -16.40 20.84
N LYS A 141 -19.44 -16.47 21.20
CA LYS A 141 -18.91 -15.73 22.36
C LYS A 141 -18.90 -14.25 22.01
N GLU A 142 -19.49 -13.44 22.88
CA GLU A 142 -19.38 -11.99 22.84
C GLU A 142 -17.92 -11.53 22.71
N ARG A 143 -17.74 -10.43 21.97
CA ARG A 143 -16.44 -9.81 21.69
C ARG A 143 -15.63 -9.66 22.98
N ARG A 144 -14.52 -10.39 23.10
CA ARG A 144 -13.45 -10.01 24.02
C ARG A 144 -12.76 -8.78 23.45
N SER A 145 -12.95 -7.65 24.10
CA SER A 145 -12.07 -6.50 23.94
C SER A 145 -10.66 -6.95 24.33
N VAL A 146 -9.71 -6.80 23.40
CA VAL A 146 -8.29 -6.82 23.74
C VAL A 146 -8.00 -5.43 24.31
N PRO A 147 -7.66 -5.30 25.60
CA PRO A 147 -7.23 -4.01 26.12
C PRO A 147 -5.95 -3.63 25.39
N ILE A 148 -5.98 -2.52 24.67
CA ILE A 148 -4.76 -1.82 24.27
C ILE A 148 -4.19 -1.27 25.58
N THR A 149 -3.39 -2.06 26.27
CA THR A 149 -2.56 -1.53 27.34
C THR A 149 -1.58 -0.58 26.67
N ASN A 150 -1.79 0.72 26.86
CA ASN A 150 -0.74 1.72 26.70
C ASN A 150 0.34 1.39 27.73
N SER A 151 1.19 0.40 27.44
CA SER A 151 2.49 0.31 28.06
C SER A 151 3.23 1.53 27.54
N SER A 152 3.23 2.57 28.36
CA SER A 152 4.11 3.71 28.26
C SER A 152 5.50 3.20 27.90
N VAL A 153 5.87 3.33 26.63
CA VAL A 153 7.26 3.24 26.21
C VAL A 153 7.92 4.43 26.89
N GLN A 154 8.48 4.18 28.07
CA GLN A 154 9.34 5.12 28.76
C GLN A 154 10.45 5.44 27.77
N ARG A 155 10.45 6.69 27.26
CA ARG A 155 11.56 7.23 26.48
C ARG A 155 12.80 7.12 27.35
N ALA A 156 13.61 6.10 27.09
CA ALA A 156 14.88 5.90 27.76
C ALA A 156 15.77 7.13 27.50
N ASN A 157 16.22 7.73 28.60
CA ASN A 157 17.34 8.66 28.74
C ASN A 157 17.90 9.25 27.43
N ARG A 158 17.40 10.42 27.04
CA ARG A 158 18.18 11.32 26.19
C ARG A 158 19.33 11.85 27.05
N LEU A 159 20.55 11.43 26.74
CA LEU A 159 21.74 12.16 27.16
C LEU A 159 21.56 13.62 26.69
N PRO A 160 21.82 14.63 27.54
CA PRO A 160 21.74 16.02 27.10
C PRO A 160 22.74 16.21 25.95
N ALA A 161 22.21 16.60 24.78
CA ALA A 161 23.04 17.01 23.67
C ALA A 161 23.84 18.26 24.10
N PRO A 162 25.10 18.41 23.68
CA PRO A 162 25.83 19.66 23.89
C PRO A 162 25.03 20.82 23.28
N ASP A 163 25.04 21.96 23.97
CA ASP A 163 24.20 23.16 23.78
C ASP A 163 24.44 23.92 22.45
N SER A 164 25.03 23.29 21.45
CA SER A 164 25.36 23.90 20.16
C SER A 164 24.23 23.72 19.16
N ARG A 165 23.08 24.35 19.41
CA ARG A 165 22.04 24.49 18.38
C ARG A 165 22.48 25.55 17.36
N SER A 166 22.15 25.32 16.09
CA SER A 166 22.51 26.23 15.00
C SER A 166 21.28 26.96 14.46
N PRO A 167 21.34 28.28 14.25
CA PRO A 167 20.30 28.99 13.52
C PRO A 167 20.35 28.57 12.04
N ILE A 168 19.17 28.32 11.47
CA ILE A 168 18.97 27.98 10.07
C ILE A 168 17.86 28.86 9.48
N SER A 169 17.96 29.17 8.19
CA SER A 169 16.93 29.83 7.38
C SER A 169 16.76 29.00 6.12
N ILE A 170 15.55 28.52 5.84
CA ILE A 170 15.25 27.63 4.72
C ILE A 170 13.99 28.14 4.01
N SER A 171 14.00 28.21 2.68
CA SER A 171 12.78 28.44 1.89
C SER A 171 12.11 27.11 1.61
N ILE A 172 10.85 26.93 2.02
CA ILE A 172 10.11 25.66 1.86
C ILE A 172 8.75 25.95 1.25
N ASN A 173 8.49 25.39 0.06
CA ASN A 173 7.29 25.64 -0.74
C ASN A 173 6.99 27.16 -0.88
N GLY A 174 8.03 27.96 -1.15
CA GLY A 174 7.93 29.43 -1.27
C GLY A 174 7.79 30.21 0.04
N ASN A 175 7.78 29.55 1.21
CA ASN A 175 7.69 30.21 2.52
C ASN A 175 9.04 30.16 3.25
N SER A 176 9.44 31.27 3.89
CA SER A 176 10.69 31.32 4.67
C SER A 176 10.49 30.80 6.11
N TYR A 177 11.37 29.90 6.55
CA TYR A 177 11.39 29.35 7.90
C TYR A 177 12.73 29.62 8.58
N GLU A 178 12.70 30.40 9.67
CA GLU A 178 13.85 30.64 10.54
C GLU A 178 13.71 29.85 11.85
N LYS A 179 14.66 28.97 12.14
CA LYS A 179 14.63 28.06 13.31
C LYS A 179 16.02 27.86 13.89
N THR A 180 16.11 27.50 15.17
CA THR A 180 17.36 27.10 15.82
C THR A 180 17.29 25.61 16.16
N VAL A 181 18.10 24.78 15.50
CA VAL A 181 17.97 23.31 15.49
C VAL A 181 19.22 22.61 16.01
N GLU A 182 19.07 21.37 16.49
CA GLU A 182 20.23 20.52 16.77
C GLU A 182 20.94 20.14 15.46
N PRO A 183 22.29 20.17 15.38
CA PRO A 183 23.02 19.84 14.15
C PRO A 183 22.73 18.44 13.58
N ARG A 184 22.35 17.50 14.45
CA ARG A 184 22.00 16.13 14.08
C ARG A 184 20.55 15.94 13.63
N LEU A 185 19.72 16.99 13.70
CA LEU A 185 18.32 16.90 13.27
C LEU A 185 18.28 16.59 11.78
N LEU A 186 17.62 15.51 11.38
CA LEU A 186 17.43 15.16 9.98
C LEU A 186 16.45 16.14 9.33
N LEU A 187 16.62 16.39 8.04
CA LEU A 187 15.71 17.24 7.26
C LEU A 187 14.29 16.67 7.26
N SER A 188 14.15 15.34 7.13
CA SER A 188 12.85 14.66 7.27
C SER A 188 12.15 14.96 8.61
N ASP A 189 12.89 14.90 9.71
CA ASP A 189 12.36 15.21 11.04
C ASP A 189 12.01 16.69 11.19
N PHE A 190 12.84 17.58 10.66
CA PHE A 190 12.55 19.02 10.64
C PHE A 190 11.21 19.30 9.93
N LEU A 191 11.05 18.79 8.71
CA LEU A 191 9.82 18.96 7.92
C LEU A 191 8.59 18.44 8.68
N ARG A 192 8.68 17.21 9.19
CA ARG A 192 7.53 16.51 9.80
C ARG A 192 7.19 17.00 11.20
N HIS A 193 8.18 17.37 12.00
CA HIS A 193 8.00 17.58 13.45
C HIS A 193 8.22 19.03 13.90
N GLU A 194 9.06 19.80 13.22
CA GLU A 194 9.31 21.21 13.59
C GLU A 194 8.36 22.19 12.89
N ILE A 195 7.90 21.83 11.68
CA ILE A 195 7.02 22.67 10.85
C ILE A 195 5.75 21.96 10.34
N ASN A 196 5.54 20.69 10.73
CA ASN A 196 4.32 19.91 10.45
C ASN A 196 3.95 19.71 8.97
N LEU A 197 4.94 19.69 8.08
CA LEU A 197 4.78 19.20 6.70
C LEU A 197 4.95 17.68 6.68
N THR A 198 3.84 16.97 6.91
CA THR A 198 3.84 15.53 7.18
C THR A 198 3.77 14.65 5.93
N GLY A 199 3.63 15.23 4.74
CA GLY A 199 3.60 14.52 3.47
C GLY A 199 4.91 13.81 3.16
N THR A 200 6.06 14.32 3.63
CA THR A 200 7.32 13.58 3.59
C THR A 200 7.25 12.38 4.53
N HIS A 201 7.36 11.16 4.02
CA HIS A 201 7.31 9.94 4.83
C HIS A 201 8.69 9.35 5.10
N VAL A 202 8.83 8.62 6.21
CA VAL A 202 10.07 7.93 6.59
C VAL A 202 9.75 6.45 6.78
N GLY A 203 10.23 5.61 5.87
CA GLY A 203 9.95 4.16 5.90
C GLY A 203 11.14 3.30 6.31
N CYS A 204 12.36 3.71 5.97
CA CYS A 204 13.55 2.87 6.10
C CYS A 204 14.71 3.50 6.87
N GLU A 205 14.81 4.84 6.89
CA GLU A 205 15.88 5.60 7.60
C GLU A 205 17.32 5.33 7.14
N HIS A 206 17.51 4.72 5.97
CA HIS A 206 18.83 4.42 5.39
C HIS A 206 18.88 4.64 3.87
N GLY A 207 17.96 5.46 3.33
CA GLY A 207 17.95 5.93 1.94
C GLY A 207 17.38 4.98 0.88
N VAL A 208 17.03 3.74 1.24
CA VAL A 208 16.64 2.70 0.27
C VAL A 208 15.21 2.88 -0.29
N CYS A 209 14.22 3.19 0.55
CA CYS A 209 12.81 3.15 0.13
C CYS A 209 12.35 4.36 -0.69
N GLY A 210 13.05 5.49 -0.59
CA GLY A 210 12.71 6.74 -1.27
C GLY A 210 11.46 7.49 -0.83
N ALA A 211 10.70 7.00 0.16
CA ALA A 211 9.51 7.70 0.66
C ALA A 211 9.79 9.12 1.23
N CYS A 212 11.04 9.38 1.61
CA CYS A 212 11.49 10.65 2.19
C CYS A 212 12.04 11.65 1.16
N THR A 213 11.87 11.39 -0.14
CA THR A 213 12.37 12.31 -1.17
C THR A 213 11.72 13.68 -1.01
N VAL A 214 12.54 14.72 -1.10
CA VAL A 214 12.15 16.11 -1.30
C VAL A 214 12.98 16.69 -2.43
N LEU A 215 12.57 17.81 -3.02
CA LEU A 215 13.44 18.55 -3.92
C LEU A 215 14.27 19.54 -3.12
N VAL A 216 15.57 19.57 -3.33
CA VAL A 216 16.49 20.60 -2.82
C VAL A 216 17.06 21.31 -4.05
N ASP A 217 16.76 22.60 -4.20
CA ASP A 217 17.08 23.39 -5.39
C ASP A 217 16.67 22.67 -6.70
N GLY A 218 15.46 22.10 -6.70
CA GLY A 218 14.90 21.35 -7.83
C GLY A 218 15.39 19.91 -7.98
N GLN A 219 16.35 19.44 -7.18
CA GLN A 219 16.94 18.10 -7.30
C GLN A 219 16.40 17.11 -6.26
N PRO A 220 16.07 15.85 -6.63
CA PRO A 220 15.56 14.87 -5.68
C PRO A 220 16.63 14.43 -4.65
N VAL A 221 16.35 14.62 -3.37
CA VAL A 221 17.26 14.30 -2.25
C VAL A 221 16.57 13.47 -1.17
N ARG A 222 17.30 12.52 -0.57
CA ARG A 222 16.81 11.73 0.57
C ARG A 222 16.89 12.52 1.87
N SER A 223 15.79 13.12 2.29
CA SER A 223 15.75 13.92 3.53
C SER A 223 16.05 13.15 4.82
N CYS A 224 15.98 11.80 4.81
CA CYS A 224 16.42 10.97 5.94
C CYS A 224 17.95 10.81 6.03
N LEU A 225 18.71 11.19 5.00
CA LEU A 225 20.17 11.15 4.97
C LEU A 225 20.80 12.56 4.91
N THR A 226 19.99 13.60 5.08
CA THR A 226 20.41 15.01 5.06
C THR A 226 20.07 15.63 6.40
N PHE A 227 21.00 16.36 7.01
CA PHE A 227 20.73 17.14 8.21
C PHE A 227 20.02 18.45 7.86
N ALA A 228 19.12 18.92 8.72
CA ALA A 228 18.41 20.19 8.55
C ALA A 228 19.38 21.38 8.43
N VAL A 229 20.51 21.34 9.14
CA VAL A 229 21.56 22.37 9.02
C VAL A 229 22.21 22.44 7.64
N GLN A 230 22.20 21.34 6.87
CA GLN A 230 22.70 21.33 5.49
C GLN A 230 21.72 21.97 4.51
N ALA A 231 20.44 22.13 4.89
CA ALA A 231 19.44 22.81 4.08
C ALA A 231 19.40 24.34 4.33
N HIS A 232 20.29 24.87 5.18
CA HIS A 232 20.41 26.31 5.39
C HIS A 232 20.72 27.05 4.07
N GLY A 233 19.90 28.04 3.74
CA GLY A 233 20.03 28.85 2.53
C GLY A 233 19.52 28.18 1.25
N HIS A 234 19.00 26.96 1.32
CA HIS A 234 18.46 26.23 0.18
C HIS A 234 16.94 26.38 0.03
N GLU A 235 16.45 26.11 -1.18
CA GLU A 235 15.03 25.99 -1.48
C GLU A 235 14.59 24.53 -1.45
N ILE A 236 13.52 24.23 -0.71
CA ILE A 236 12.98 22.90 -0.54
C ILE A 236 11.55 22.85 -1.08
N THR A 237 11.27 21.89 -1.97
CA THR A 237 9.90 21.58 -2.38
C THR A 237 9.50 20.21 -1.84
N THR A 238 8.37 20.18 -1.15
CA THR A 238 7.73 18.98 -0.60
C THR A 238 6.45 18.66 -1.40
N VAL A 239 5.77 17.57 -1.10
CA VAL A 239 4.58 17.15 -1.87
C VAL A 239 3.44 18.17 -1.70
N GLU A 240 3.38 18.82 -0.54
CA GLU A 240 2.46 19.89 -0.20
C GLU A 240 2.65 21.13 -1.10
N GLY A 241 3.82 21.30 -1.71
CA GLY A 241 4.14 22.40 -2.62
C GLY A 241 3.90 22.11 -4.11
N LEU A 242 3.43 20.91 -4.47
CA LEU A 242 3.25 20.55 -5.89
C LEU A 242 2.01 21.15 -6.53
N ALA A 243 0.91 21.19 -5.78
CA ALA A 243 -0.33 21.78 -6.27
C ALA A 243 -0.19 23.30 -6.30
N PRO A 244 -0.43 23.98 -7.45
CA PRO A 244 -0.33 25.44 -7.54
C PRO A 244 -1.37 26.17 -6.68
N ASN A 245 -2.50 25.52 -6.39
CA ASN A 245 -3.56 26.00 -5.50
C ASN A 245 -4.39 24.81 -4.98
N GLN A 246 -5.38 25.08 -4.12
CA GLN A 246 -6.22 24.04 -3.51
C GLN A 246 -7.17 23.33 -4.49
N ASP A 247 -7.49 23.97 -5.61
CA ASP A 247 -8.49 23.49 -6.58
C ASP A 247 -7.85 22.73 -7.76
N THR A 248 -6.53 22.83 -7.91
CA THR A 248 -5.80 22.31 -9.08
C THR A 248 -4.67 21.40 -8.64
N LEU A 249 -4.74 20.13 -9.05
CA LEU A 249 -3.66 19.17 -8.85
C LEU A 249 -2.52 19.43 -9.83
N HIS A 250 -1.30 19.15 -9.40
CA HIS A 250 -0.18 18.99 -10.34
C HIS A 250 -0.50 17.86 -11.33
N PRO A 251 -0.11 17.93 -12.62
CA PRO A 251 -0.42 16.87 -13.59
C PRO A 251 0.03 15.46 -13.17
N LEU A 252 1.17 15.33 -12.49
CA LEU A 252 1.56 14.06 -11.84
C LEU A 252 0.58 13.60 -10.75
N GLN A 253 0.10 14.50 -9.88
CA GLN A 253 -0.92 14.16 -8.88
C GLN A 253 -2.23 13.73 -9.56
N GLN A 254 -2.65 14.44 -10.61
CA GLN A 254 -3.84 14.09 -11.40
C GLN A 254 -3.68 12.72 -12.08
N GLY A 255 -2.55 12.45 -12.74
CA GLY A 255 -2.29 11.16 -13.36
C GLY A 255 -2.30 10.00 -12.36
N PHE A 256 -1.71 10.19 -11.18
CA PHE A 256 -1.75 9.18 -10.11
C PHE A 256 -3.17 8.92 -9.62
N TRP A 257 -4.00 9.96 -9.51
CA TRP A 257 -5.40 9.82 -9.14
C TRP A 257 -6.21 9.08 -10.21
N GLU A 258 -6.09 9.48 -11.48
CA GLU A 258 -6.89 8.95 -12.58
C GLU A 258 -6.49 7.54 -13.02
N LYS A 259 -5.20 7.20 -12.92
CA LYS A 259 -4.65 5.88 -13.34
C LYS A 259 -4.42 4.92 -12.19
N HIS A 260 -4.92 5.21 -11.00
CA HIS A 260 -4.73 4.36 -9.82
C HIS A 260 -3.23 4.13 -9.50
N GLY A 261 -2.41 5.17 -9.67
CA GLY A 261 -0.97 5.15 -9.38
C GLY A 261 -0.62 5.03 -7.90
N LEU A 262 -1.61 4.95 -7.01
CA LEU A 262 -1.44 4.73 -5.56
C LEU A 262 -2.52 3.83 -4.96
N GLN A 263 -2.18 3.19 -3.85
CA GLN A 263 -3.12 2.47 -2.98
C GLN A 263 -3.02 3.02 -1.55
N CYS A 264 -2.05 2.56 -0.74
CA CYS A 264 -1.88 3.05 0.63
C CYS A 264 -1.38 4.51 0.74
N GLY A 265 -0.89 5.08 -0.38
CA GLY A 265 -0.38 6.45 -0.44
C GLY A 265 1.00 6.68 0.20
N PHE A 266 1.56 5.71 0.93
CA PHE A 266 2.78 5.94 1.72
C PHE A 266 4.02 6.29 0.88
N CYS A 267 4.22 5.65 -0.27
CA CYS A 267 5.35 5.96 -1.16
C CYS A 267 5.07 7.14 -2.09
N THR A 268 3.81 7.55 -2.24
CA THR A 268 3.36 8.48 -3.28
C THR A 268 4.06 9.84 -3.22
N PRO A 269 4.22 10.50 -2.05
CA PRO A 269 4.94 11.77 -1.96
C PRO A 269 6.36 11.72 -2.53
N GLY A 270 7.16 10.73 -2.12
CA GLY A 270 8.54 10.60 -2.57
C GLY A 270 8.66 10.22 -4.04
N ILE A 271 7.71 9.43 -4.55
CA ILE A 271 7.62 9.09 -5.97
C ILE A 271 7.32 10.33 -6.81
N LEU A 272 6.30 11.12 -6.44
CA LEU A 272 5.94 12.34 -7.15
C LEU A 272 7.13 13.30 -7.24
N LEU A 273 7.81 13.57 -6.12
CA LEU A 273 8.97 14.46 -6.10
C LEU A 273 10.20 13.89 -6.83
N THR A 274 10.29 12.58 -7.03
CA THR A 274 11.32 12.02 -7.92
C THR A 274 11.00 12.30 -9.39
N LEU A 275 9.71 12.26 -9.74
CA LEU A 275 9.25 12.31 -11.13
C LEU A 275 9.08 13.72 -11.68
N VAL A 276 8.95 14.74 -10.84
CA VAL A 276 8.83 16.15 -11.25
C VAL A 276 10.01 16.57 -12.13
N PRO A 277 11.27 16.60 -11.65
CA PRO A 277 12.40 17.00 -12.49
C PRO A 277 12.66 16.00 -13.63
N PHE A 278 12.36 14.71 -13.43
CA PHE A 278 12.48 13.71 -14.48
C PHE A 278 11.60 14.02 -15.70
N LEU A 279 10.35 14.43 -15.51
CA LEU A 279 9.46 14.79 -16.63
C LEU A 279 9.82 16.12 -17.26
N GLU A 280 10.38 17.06 -16.50
CA GLU A 280 10.92 18.32 -17.03
C GLU A 280 12.08 18.06 -18.01
N GLU A 281 12.97 17.13 -17.66
CA GLU A 281 14.11 16.74 -18.50
C GLU A 281 13.74 15.76 -19.62
N ASN A 282 12.71 14.93 -19.41
CA ASN A 282 12.24 13.94 -20.37
C ASN A 282 10.71 14.03 -20.58
N PRO A 283 10.25 14.92 -21.50
CA PRO A 283 8.82 15.16 -21.73
C PRO A 283 8.02 14.00 -22.34
N LYS A 284 8.70 13.01 -22.93
CA LYS A 284 8.07 11.85 -23.59
C LYS A 284 8.79 10.56 -23.22
N PRO A 285 8.79 10.20 -21.93
CA PRO A 285 9.59 9.08 -21.46
C PRO A 285 8.97 7.76 -21.91
N THR A 286 9.83 6.83 -22.28
CA THR A 286 9.45 5.43 -22.50
C THR A 286 9.15 4.76 -21.16
N GLU A 287 8.42 3.64 -21.20
CA GLU A 287 8.16 2.84 -19.98
C GLU A 287 9.45 2.44 -19.24
N ASP A 288 10.48 2.01 -19.96
CA ASP A 288 11.74 1.59 -19.37
C ASP A 288 12.47 2.75 -18.68
N GLU A 289 12.44 3.96 -19.26
CA GLU A 289 13.00 5.16 -18.66
C GLU A 289 12.27 5.54 -17.37
N ILE A 290 10.93 5.45 -17.36
CA ILE A 290 10.13 5.69 -16.14
C ILE A 290 10.52 4.68 -15.05
N ARG A 291 10.61 3.39 -15.40
CA ARG A 291 11.01 2.34 -14.44
C ARG A 291 12.41 2.57 -13.90
N HIS A 292 13.33 3.04 -14.76
CA HIS A 292 14.69 3.38 -14.33
C HIS A 292 14.70 4.56 -13.36
N ALA A 293 13.97 5.64 -13.65
CA ALA A 293 13.82 6.79 -12.76
C ALA A 293 13.21 6.40 -11.39
N LEU A 294 12.30 5.42 -11.39
CA LEU A 294 11.67 4.91 -10.18
C LEU A 294 12.51 3.88 -9.40
N SER A 295 13.69 3.48 -9.90
CA SER A 295 14.51 2.44 -9.25
C SER A 295 14.91 2.77 -7.81
N GLY A 296 14.92 4.05 -7.43
CA GLY A 296 15.14 4.52 -6.07
C GLY A 296 13.89 4.61 -5.18
N ASN A 297 12.69 4.27 -5.65
CA ASN A 297 11.47 4.39 -4.87
C ASN A 297 10.75 3.05 -4.76
N LEU A 298 10.57 2.59 -3.52
CA LEU A 298 9.91 1.31 -3.26
C LEU A 298 8.42 1.51 -3.03
N CYS A 299 7.62 0.90 -3.90
CA CYS A 299 6.18 0.76 -3.71
C CYS A 299 5.84 -0.68 -3.32
N ARG A 300 5.03 -0.86 -2.28
CA ARG A 300 4.62 -2.18 -1.81
C ARG A 300 3.27 -2.66 -2.30
N CYS A 301 2.48 -1.75 -2.84
CA CYS A 301 1.07 -1.99 -3.10
C CYS A 301 0.76 -2.15 -4.59
N THR A 302 1.34 -1.33 -5.46
CA THR A 302 0.88 -1.20 -6.86
C THR A 302 1.56 -2.15 -7.84
N GLY A 303 2.73 -2.72 -7.49
CA GLY A 303 3.55 -3.44 -8.46
C GLY A 303 4.10 -2.56 -9.60
N TYR A 304 4.09 -1.23 -9.43
CA TYR A 304 4.58 -0.20 -10.36
C TYR A 304 3.82 -0.01 -11.68
N GLN A 305 3.02 -0.97 -12.14
CA GLN A 305 2.37 -0.86 -13.45
C GLN A 305 1.50 0.40 -13.57
N HIS A 306 0.57 0.60 -12.64
CA HIS A 306 -0.29 1.78 -12.62
C HIS A 306 0.46 3.09 -12.30
N ILE A 307 1.64 3.01 -11.69
CA ILE A 307 2.52 4.18 -11.53
C ILE A 307 3.09 4.60 -12.89
N VAL A 308 3.56 3.64 -13.70
CA VAL A 308 4.06 3.92 -15.05
C VAL A 308 2.96 4.55 -15.91
N GLU A 309 1.76 3.98 -15.89
CA GLU A 309 0.59 4.51 -16.62
C GLU A 309 0.23 5.93 -16.15
N ALA A 310 0.27 6.18 -14.83
CA ALA A 310 0.05 7.50 -14.26
C ALA A 310 1.07 8.54 -14.74
N VAL A 311 2.35 8.14 -14.86
CA VAL A 311 3.43 9.02 -15.34
C VAL A 311 3.28 9.33 -16.82
N GLN A 312 2.98 8.33 -17.65
CA GLN A 312 2.71 8.53 -19.08
C GLN A 312 1.53 9.48 -19.30
N HIS A 313 0.44 9.26 -18.56
CA HIS A 313 -0.73 10.14 -18.60
C HIS A 313 -0.40 11.56 -18.13
N ALA A 314 0.38 11.71 -17.07
CA ALA A 314 0.84 13.02 -16.62
C ALA A 314 1.68 13.74 -17.69
N ALA A 315 2.55 13.03 -18.40
CA ALA A 315 3.32 13.59 -19.51
C ALA A 315 2.41 14.07 -20.66
N GLU A 316 1.35 13.33 -20.97
CA GLU A 316 0.33 13.78 -21.93
C GLU A 316 -0.37 15.06 -21.48
N LEU A 317 -0.77 15.15 -20.21
CA LEU A 317 -1.40 16.34 -19.63
C LEU A 317 -0.49 17.58 -19.64
N ILE A 318 0.82 17.41 -19.51
CA ILE A 318 1.78 18.53 -19.51
C ILE A 318 2.12 19.00 -20.93
N TYR A 319 2.35 18.06 -21.87
CA TYR A 319 3.01 18.37 -23.14
C TYR A 319 2.17 18.14 -24.40
N ASN A 320 1.00 17.51 -24.28
CA ASN A 320 0.08 17.28 -25.39
C ASN A 320 -1.28 17.99 -25.19
N ALA A 321 -1.39 18.90 -24.21
CA ALA A 321 -2.56 19.73 -23.95
C ALA A 321 -2.70 20.90 -24.95
#